data_AF-A0AA88QUG5-F1
#
_entry.id   AF-A0AA88QUG5-F1
#
_cell.length_a   1.000
_cell.length_b   1.000
_cell.length_c   1.000
_cell.angle_alpha   90.00
_cell.angle_beta   90.00
_cell.angle_gamma   90.00
#
_symmetry.space_group_name_H-M   'P 1'
#
loop_
_entity.id
_entity.type
_entity.pdbx_description
1 polymer ?
#
loop_
_entity_poly.entity_id
_entity_poly.type
_entity_poly.pdbx_seq_one_letter_code
_entity_poly.pdbx_strand_id
1 'polypeptide(L)'
;MDSPDPPFQDTYKTLFSNFNEELPKNGARPLIVEEMELPLIDLGRLSLGPKEREACKREIAEASQEWGFFQVVNHGVSREILEKMRSEQVKVLKRPFHEKASDKFLNFPAGSYRWGTPSATCLRQLAWSEAFHVPSTDISGLGGLTNLSTSPDFYMWDELEIRQYSPR
;
A
#
# COMPACT_ATOMS: atom_id res chain seq x y z
N MET A 1 -12.37 -13.62 22.90
CA MET A 1 -11.36 -12.66 22.39
C MET A 1 -11.61 -12.59 20.90
N ASP A 2 -12.11 -11.46 20.41
CA ASP A 2 -12.41 -11.32 18.98
C ASP A 2 -11.11 -11.17 18.20
N SER A 3 -10.97 -11.93 17.11
CA SER A 3 -9.76 -11.92 16.28
C SER A 3 -9.65 -10.59 15.53
N PRO A 4 -8.47 -9.95 15.49
CA PRO A 4 -8.23 -8.83 14.59
C PRO A 4 -8.08 -9.27 13.14
N ASP A 5 -7.68 -10.51 12.90
CA ASP A 5 -7.32 -10.97 11.56
C ASP A 5 -8.57 -11.28 10.73
N PRO A 6 -8.58 -10.93 9.43
CA PRO A 6 -9.65 -11.33 8.53
C PRO A 6 -9.78 -12.85 8.42
N PRO A 7 -11.00 -13.37 8.23
CA PRO A 7 -11.27 -14.80 8.20
C PRO A 7 -10.88 -15.44 6.86
N PHE A 8 -9.63 -15.29 6.41
CA PHE A 8 -9.13 -15.80 5.11
C PHE A 8 -9.38 -17.30 4.94
N GLN A 9 -8.97 -18.10 5.92
CA GLN A 9 -9.16 -19.55 5.87
C GLN A 9 -10.64 -19.89 5.81
N ASP A 10 -11.47 -19.18 6.57
CA ASP A 10 -12.88 -19.49 6.66
C ASP A 10 -13.67 -19.10 5.40
N THR A 11 -13.33 -17.98 4.79
CA THR A 11 -14.00 -17.46 3.61
C THR A 11 -13.55 -18.15 2.32
N TYR A 12 -12.28 -18.52 2.21
CA TYR A 12 -11.72 -19.12 1.00
C TYR A 12 -11.52 -20.64 1.07
N LYS A 13 -12.18 -21.35 2.01
CA LYS A 13 -12.03 -22.81 2.23
C LYS A 13 -12.05 -23.62 0.93
N THR A 14 -12.96 -23.29 0.00
CA THR A 14 -13.12 -24.00 -1.28
C THR A 14 -11.88 -23.89 -2.17
N LEU A 15 -11.18 -22.76 -2.14
CA LEU A 15 -9.93 -22.58 -2.89
C LEU A 15 -8.81 -23.47 -2.35
N PHE A 16 -8.77 -23.69 -1.03
CA PHE A 16 -7.81 -24.60 -0.39
C PHE A 16 -8.15 -26.06 -0.64
N SER A 17 -9.43 -26.45 -0.57
CA SER A 17 -9.85 -27.84 -0.83
C SER A 17 -9.59 -28.29 -2.27
N ASN A 18 -9.64 -27.36 -3.23
CA ASN A 18 -9.35 -27.61 -4.64
C ASN A 18 -7.84 -27.59 -4.95
N PHE A 19 -6.99 -27.27 -3.96
CA PHE A 19 -5.54 -27.26 -4.09
C PHE A 19 -4.97 -28.65 -3.82
N ASN A 20 -5.37 -29.66 -4.61
CA ASN A 20 -4.66 -30.93 -4.70
C ASN A 20 -3.95 -30.99 -6.06
N GLU A 21 -2.62 -30.84 -5.99
CA GLU A 21 -1.58 -31.20 -6.96
C GLU A 21 -1.83 -30.99 -8.47
N GLU A 22 -1.24 -29.94 -9.02
CA GLU A 22 -0.26 -30.09 -10.11
C GLU A 22 0.86 -29.07 -9.89
N LEU A 23 1.84 -29.42 -9.05
CA LEU A 23 3.12 -28.72 -9.05
C LEU A 23 3.86 -29.15 -10.32
N PRO A 24 4.28 -28.24 -11.23
CA PRO A 24 5.06 -28.64 -12.38
C PRO A 24 6.36 -29.29 -11.90
N LYS A 25 6.56 -30.58 -12.18
CA LYS A 25 7.82 -31.32 -11.92
C LYS A 25 8.95 -30.92 -12.89
N ASN A 26 9.01 -29.66 -13.31
CA ASN A 26 10.11 -29.15 -14.09
C ASN A 26 11.01 -28.34 -13.17
N GLY A 27 12.22 -28.86 -12.94
CA GLY A 27 13.24 -28.25 -12.11
C GLY A 27 13.38 -26.77 -12.43
N ALA A 28 12.82 -25.93 -11.56
CA ALA A 28 13.03 -24.51 -11.59
C ALA A 28 14.53 -24.30 -11.38
N ARG A 29 15.23 -23.95 -12.45
CA ARG A 29 16.56 -23.36 -12.34
C ARG A 29 16.42 -22.20 -11.36
N PRO A 30 17.33 -22.04 -10.38
CA PRO A 30 17.30 -20.86 -9.53
C PRO A 30 17.36 -19.67 -10.48
N LEU A 31 16.29 -18.87 -10.52
CA LEU A 31 16.37 -17.56 -11.12
C LEU A 31 17.36 -16.82 -10.23
N ILE A 32 18.57 -16.59 -10.74
CA ILE A 32 19.49 -15.66 -10.13
C ILE A 32 18.81 -14.31 -10.29
N VAL A 33 18.07 -13.90 -9.26
CA VAL A 33 17.51 -12.55 -9.18
C VAL A 33 18.69 -11.69 -8.81
N GLU A 34 19.17 -10.93 -9.78
CA GLU A 34 20.16 -9.89 -9.54
C GLU A 34 19.48 -8.81 -8.70
N GLU A 35 20.02 -8.56 -7.50
CA GLU A 35 19.52 -7.52 -6.61
C GLU A 35 19.81 -6.17 -7.26
N MET A 36 18.75 -5.54 -7.76
CA MET A 36 18.85 -4.21 -8.35
C MET A 36 18.35 -3.16 -7.38
N GLU A 37 19.20 -2.18 -7.09
CA GLU A 37 18.83 -1.03 -6.26
C GLU A 37 17.95 -0.06 -7.05
N LEU A 38 16.85 0.36 -6.43
CA LEU A 38 15.95 1.35 -7.02
C LEU A 38 16.59 2.73 -7.04
N PRO A 39 16.29 3.57 -8.05
CA PRO A 39 16.73 4.96 -8.05
C PRO A 39 16.28 5.70 -6.79
N LEU A 40 17.20 6.43 -6.15
CA LEU A 40 16.94 7.23 -4.95
C LEU A 40 17.08 8.72 -5.29
N ILE A 41 15.96 9.44 -5.29
CA ILE A 41 15.89 10.83 -5.73
C ILE A 41 15.79 11.79 -4.54
N ASP A 42 16.69 12.76 -4.47
CA ASP A 42 16.64 13.84 -3.49
C ASP A 42 15.74 14.99 -3.96
N LEU A 43 14.52 15.06 -3.42
CA LEU A 43 13.54 16.11 -3.74
C LEU A 43 13.88 17.47 -3.13
N GLY A 44 14.80 17.54 -2.16
CA GLY A 44 15.31 18.80 -1.62
C GLY A 44 15.96 19.67 -2.69
N ARG A 45 16.48 19.04 -3.76
CA ARG A 45 17.07 19.71 -4.93
C ARG A 45 16.09 20.58 -5.70
N LEU A 46 14.77 20.33 -5.58
CA LEU A 46 13.75 21.18 -6.19
C LEU A 46 13.74 22.60 -5.60
N SER A 47 14.18 22.76 -4.35
CA SER A 47 14.17 24.05 -3.64
C SER A 47 15.47 24.84 -3.72
N LEU A 48 16.51 24.30 -4.37
CA LEU A 48 17.84 24.93 -4.42
C LEU A 48 17.91 26.05 -5.48
N GLY A 49 18.11 25.70 -6.75
CA GLY A 49 18.29 26.64 -7.87
C GLY A 49 17.78 26.06 -9.19
N PRO A 50 17.69 26.88 -10.26
CA PRO A 50 17.13 26.43 -11.54
C PRO A 50 17.87 25.21 -12.12
N LYS A 51 19.20 25.17 -12.02
CA LYS A 51 20.03 24.07 -12.54
C LYS A 51 19.77 22.76 -11.79
N GLU A 52 19.78 22.80 -10.46
CA GLU A 52 19.54 21.65 -9.58
C GLU A 52 18.11 21.13 -9.72
N ARG A 53 17.14 22.04 -9.83
CA ARG A 53 15.73 21.72 -10.04
C ARG A 53 15.52 21.00 -11.37
N GLU A 54 16.09 21.51 -12.47
CA GLU A 54 15.98 20.85 -13.77
C GLU A 54 16.72 19.50 -13.81
N ALA A 55 17.85 19.38 -13.12
CA ALA A 55 18.52 18.10 -12.98
C ALA A 55 17.68 17.08 -12.19
N CYS A 56 17.01 17.50 -11.11
CA CYS A 56 16.11 16.62 -10.34
C CYS A 56 14.89 16.19 -11.15
N LYS A 57 14.26 17.10 -11.90
CA LYS A 57 13.14 16.76 -12.80
C LYS A 57 13.54 15.73 -13.86
N ARG A 58 14.74 15.87 -14.44
CA ARG A 58 15.25 14.91 -15.43
C ARG A 58 15.43 13.53 -14.82
N GLU A 59 15.98 13.45 -13.61
CA GLU A 59 16.17 12.20 -12.88
C GLU A 59 14.83 11.52 -12.55
N ILE A 60 13.80 12.30 -12.17
CA ILE A 60 12.44 11.79 -11.98
C ILE A 60 11.89 11.21 -13.29
N ALA A 61 12.06 11.92 -14.41
CA ALA A 61 11.58 11.45 -15.71
C ALA A 61 12.29 10.17 -16.17
N GLU A 62 13.62 10.10 -16.02
CA GLU A 62 14.45 8.95 -16.37
C GLU A 62 14.08 7.74 -15.51
N ALA A 63 14.01 7.89 -14.18
CA ALA A 63 13.60 6.81 -13.29
C ALA A 63 12.16 6.34 -13.57
N SER A 64 11.25 7.26 -13.90
CA SER A 64 9.87 6.91 -14.29
C SER A 64 9.84 6.11 -15.60
N GLN A 65 10.69 6.45 -16.56
CA GLN A 65 10.74 5.80 -17.86
C GLN A 65 11.39 4.41 -17.80
N GLU A 66 12.48 4.30 -17.04
CA GLU A 66 13.28 3.07 -16.97
C GLU A 66 12.74 2.06 -15.96
N TRP A 67 12.30 2.54 -14.79
CA TRP A 67 11.89 1.69 -13.67
C TRP A 67 10.38 1.69 -13.44
N GLY A 68 9.69 2.78 -13.76
CA GLY A 68 8.28 2.99 -13.42
C GLY A 68 8.03 3.35 -11.95
N PHE A 69 9.06 3.23 -11.09
CA PHE A 69 9.02 3.60 -9.67
C PHE A 69 10.43 3.92 -9.16
N PHE A 70 10.50 4.74 -8.11
CA PHE A 70 11.75 5.21 -7.50
C PHE A 70 11.50 5.58 -6.03
N GLN A 71 12.57 5.62 -5.25
CA GLN A 71 12.56 6.08 -3.86
C GLN A 71 12.83 7.58 -3.82
N VAL A 72 12.30 8.26 -2.80
CA VAL A 72 12.53 9.71 -2.59
C VAL A 72 13.03 10.00 -1.18
N VAL A 73 13.94 10.97 -1.07
CA VAL A 73 14.42 11.54 0.19
C VAL A 73 14.27 13.05 0.18
N ASN A 74 14.33 13.67 1.37
CA ASN A 74 14.15 15.11 1.55
C ASN A 74 12.84 15.65 0.91
N HIS A 75 11.78 14.83 0.92
CA HIS A 75 10.45 15.15 0.38
C HIS A 75 9.69 16.22 1.19
N GLY A 76 10.23 16.68 2.32
CA GLY A 76 9.66 17.76 3.13
C GLY A 76 8.56 17.32 4.12
N VAL A 77 8.18 16.05 4.14
CA VAL A 77 7.25 15.52 5.17
C VAL A 77 8.06 15.19 6.43
N SER A 78 7.60 15.69 7.57
CA SER A 78 8.31 15.49 8.84
C SER A 78 8.29 14.01 9.27
N ARG A 79 9.37 13.57 9.90
CA ARG A 79 9.47 12.21 10.46
C ARG A 79 8.39 11.95 11.50
N GLU A 80 8.06 12.93 12.34
CA GLU A 80 7.02 12.82 13.36
C GLU A 80 5.65 12.48 12.76
N ILE A 81 5.29 13.11 11.64
CA ILE A 81 4.04 12.81 10.93
C ILE A 81 4.04 11.37 10.41
N LEU A 82 5.13 10.91 9.79
CA LEU A 82 5.25 9.54 9.28
C LEU A 82 5.17 8.51 10.42
N GLU A 83 5.85 8.75 11.53
CA GLU A 83 5.82 7.87 12.70
C GLU A 83 4.44 7.81 13.35
N LYS A 84 3.74 8.95 13.43
CA LYS A 84 2.37 9.02 13.92
C LYS A 84 1.40 8.29 12.99
N MET A 85 1.54 8.47 11.67
CA MET A 85 0.74 7.77 10.68
C MET A 85 0.88 6.24 10.82
N ARG A 86 2.12 5.74 10.85
CA ARG A 86 2.40 4.31 11.07
C ARG A 86 1.82 3.82 12.39
N SER A 87 1.94 4.60 13.46
CA SER A 87 1.42 4.22 14.79
C SER A 87 -0.10 4.10 14.80
N GLU A 88 -0.82 5.04 14.19
CA GLU A 88 -2.28 4.98 14.09
C GLU A 88 -2.74 3.85 13.16
N GLN A 89 -2.06 3.62 12.06
CA GLN A 89 -2.36 2.52 11.13
C GLN A 89 -2.23 1.16 11.82
N VAL A 90 -1.16 0.92 12.59
CA VAL A 90 -1.01 -0.30 13.40
C VAL A 90 -2.14 -0.45 14.42
N LYS A 91 -2.56 0.64 15.08
CA LYS A 91 -3.68 0.60 16.04
C LYS A 91 -4.99 0.22 15.35
N VAL A 92 -5.27 0.80 14.19
CA VAL A 92 -6.46 0.51 13.40
C VAL A 92 -6.50 -0.95 12.97
N LEU A 93 -5.42 -1.47 12.40
CA LEU A 93 -5.36 -2.86 11.91
C LEU A 93 -5.42 -3.91 13.03
N LYS A 94 -5.02 -3.55 14.26
CA LYS A 94 -5.12 -4.39 15.45
C LYS A 94 -6.52 -4.41 16.11
N ARG A 95 -7.47 -3.60 15.63
CA ARG A 95 -8.86 -3.68 16.10
C ARG A 95 -9.51 -5.00 15.69
N PRO A 96 -10.52 -5.48 16.43
CA PRO A 96 -11.30 -6.65 16.05
C PRO A 96 -11.80 -6.57 14.61
N PHE A 97 -11.76 -7.68 13.87
CA PHE A 97 -12.16 -7.73 12.47
C PHE A 97 -13.57 -7.19 12.24
N HIS A 98 -14.52 -7.53 13.11
CA HIS A 98 -15.92 -7.09 13.00
C HIS A 98 -16.09 -5.57 13.16
N GLU A 99 -15.21 -4.92 13.94
CA GLU A 99 -15.20 -3.46 14.04
C GLU A 99 -14.69 -2.87 12.74
N LYS A 100 -13.55 -3.34 12.22
CA LYS A 100 -12.95 -2.87 10.96
C LYS A 100 -13.85 -3.06 9.75
N ALA A 101 -14.61 -4.16 9.73
CA ALA A 101 -15.56 -4.50 8.67
C ALA A 101 -16.91 -3.76 8.79
N SER A 102 -17.11 -2.95 9.84
CA SER A 102 -18.33 -2.18 10.00
C SER A 102 -18.28 -0.88 9.20
N ASP A 103 -19.34 -0.57 8.46
CA ASP A 103 -19.50 0.71 7.75
C ASP A 103 -19.53 1.94 8.69
N LYS A 104 -19.66 1.72 10.00
CA LYS A 104 -19.62 2.78 11.03
C LYS A 104 -18.22 3.04 11.56
N PHE A 105 -17.24 2.23 11.19
CA PHE A 105 -15.87 2.35 11.67
C PHE A 105 -15.21 3.59 11.09
N LEU A 106 -14.75 4.49 11.97
CA LEU A 106 -14.10 5.76 11.63
C LEU A 106 -14.91 6.72 10.74
N ASN A 107 -16.20 6.44 10.52
CA ASN A 107 -17.08 7.18 9.59
C ASN A 107 -16.52 7.26 8.16
N PHE A 108 -15.73 6.27 7.73
CA PHE A 108 -15.27 6.22 6.34
C PHE A 108 -16.40 5.78 5.39
N PRO A 109 -16.34 6.15 4.09
CA PRO A 109 -17.28 5.66 3.11
C PRO A 109 -17.33 4.14 3.03
N ALA A 110 -18.48 3.62 2.60
CA ALA A 110 -18.64 2.20 2.33
C ALA A 110 -17.56 1.71 1.35
N GLY A 111 -16.92 0.59 1.68
CA GLY A 111 -15.85 0.02 0.87
C GLY A 111 -14.45 0.61 1.10
N SER A 112 -14.26 1.47 2.10
CA SER A 112 -12.93 1.92 2.53
C SER A 112 -12.08 0.78 3.10
N TYR A 113 -12.67 -0.16 3.85
CA TYR A 113 -11.93 -1.34 4.30
C TYR A 113 -12.04 -2.48 3.29
N ARG A 114 -10.91 -3.08 2.92
CA ARG A 114 -10.81 -4.21 2.00
C ARG A 114 -9.89 -5.27 2.55
N TRP A 115 -10.22 -6.52 2.30
CA TRP A 115 -9.35 -7.65 2.58
C TRP A 115 -9.66 -8.78 1.60
N GLY A 116 -8.65 -9.56 1.25
CA GLY A 116 -8.81 -10.63 0.27
C GLY A 116 -9.14 -10.14 -1.13
N THR A 117 -9.51 -11.10 -1.98
CA THR A 117 -10.04 -10.85 -3.32
C THR A 117 -11.38 -11.59 -3.42
N PRO A 118 -12.54 -10.90 -3.27
CA PRO A 118 -13.84 -11.57 -3.30
C PRO A 118 -14.11 -12.36 -4.59
N SER A 119 -13.48 -11.96 -5.70
CA SER A 119 -13.59 -12.60 -7.01
C SER A 119 -12.54 -13.68 -7.30
N ALA A 120 -11.66 -14.04 -6.34
CA ALA A 120 -10.62 -15.03 -6.58
C ALA A 120 -11.20 -16.43 -6.81
N THR A 121 -10.79 -17.07 -7.91
CA THR A 121 -11.16 -18.45 -8.24
C THR A 121 -10.04 -19.45 -7.95
N CYS A 122 -8.84 -18.98 -7.58
CA CYS A 122 -7.71 -19.80 -7.16
C CYS A 122 -6.79 -19.05 -6.19
N LEU A 123 -5.95 -19.77 -5.44
CA LEU A 123 -5.04 -19.19 -4.44
C LEU A 123 -4.04 -18.18 -5.02
N ARG A 124 -3.66 -18.32 -6.30
CA ARG A 124 -2.78 -17.36 -6.99
C ARG A 124 -3.42 -15.99 -7.21
N GLN A 125 -4.75 -15.89 -7.19
CA GLN A 125 -5.50 -14.63 -7.35
C GLN A 125 -5.87 -14.00 -6.01
N LEU A 126 -5.66 -14.71 -4.90
CA LEU A 126 -6.01 -14.22 -3.57
C LEU A 126 -4.99 -13.17 -3.12
N ALA A 127 -5.46 -11.95 -2.85
CA ALA A 127 -4.69 -10.97 -2.13
C ALA A 127 -4.63 -11.40 -0.67
N TRP A 128 -3.46 -11.81 -0.21
CA TRP A 128 -3.24 -12.21 1.18
C TRP A 128 -3.08 -11.00 2.07
N SER A 129 -4.08 -10.13 2.08
CA SER A 129 -3.90 -8.83 2.67
C SER A 129 -5.17 -8.12 3.07
N GLU A 130 -5.02 -7.18 4.00
CA GLU A 130 -6.03 -6.20 4.36
C GLU A 130 -5.48 -4.78 4.19
N ALA A 131 -6.35 -3.84 3.86
CA ALA A 131 -6.02 -2.43 3.67
C ALA A 131 -7.22 -1.52 3.95
N PHE A 132 -6.93 -0.27 4.32
CA PHE A 132 -7.89 0.82 4.33
C PHE A 132 -7.57 1.79 3.19
N HIS A 133 -8.58 2.13 2.42
CA HIS A 133 -8.56 3.18 1.43
C HIS A 133 -9.26 4.41 2.00
N VAL A 134 -8.52 5.50 2.16
CA VAL A 134 -9.00 6.76 2.74
C VAL A 134 -8.94 7.85 1.66
N PRO A 135 -10.04 8.11 0.94
CA PRO A 135 -10.13 9.19 -0.03
C PRO A 135 -9.76 10.55 0.59
N SER A 136 -9.03 11.38 -0.16
CA SER A 136 -8.65 12.73 0.29
C SER A 136 -9.86 13.64 0.57
N THR A 137 -10.99 13.40 -0.09
CA THR A 137 -12.27 14.07 0.19
C THR A 137 -12.69 13.91 1.65
N ASP A 138 -12.43 12.75 2.24
CA ASP A 138 -12.86 12.41 3.60
C ASP A 138 -11.92 13.03 4.65
N ILE A 139 -10.67 13.30 4.26
CA ILE A 139 -9.67 13.98 5.11
C ILE A 139 -10.05 15.46 5.25
N SER A 140 -10.52 16.10 4.17
CA SER A 140 -10.93 17.52 4.19
C SER A 140 -12.18 17.81 5.04
N GLY A 141 -13.07 16.83 5.19
CA GLY A 141 -14.27 16.95 6.04
C GLY A 141 -14.00 16.73 7.53
N LEU A 142 -12.83 16.18 7.88
CA LEU A 142 -12.38 15.97 9.24
C LEU A 142 -11.70 17.24 9.76
N GLY A 143 -12.51 18.24 10.15
CA GLY A 143 -12.13 19.64 10.41
C GLY A 143 -10.88 19.92 11.26
N GLY A 144 -9.68 19.72 10.70
CA GLY A 144 -8.42 19.93 11.40
C GLY A 144 -7.12 19.92 10.56
N LEU A 145 -7.15 19.65 9.25
CA LEU A 145 -5.94 19.66 8.41
C LEU A 145 -6.13 20.52 7.16
N THR A 146 -6.33 21.82 7.36
CA THR A 146 -6.21 22.80 6.26
C THR A 146 -4.72 23.07 6.04
N ASN A 147 -4.10 22.41 5.05
CA ASN A 147 -2.96 22.91 4.24
C ASN A 147 -2.27 21.78 3.44
N LEU A 148 -3.02 20.91 2.77
CA LEU A 148 -2.47 20.15 1.65
C LEU A 148 -3.09 20.74 0.37
N SER A 149 -2.29 21.51 -0.35
CA SER A 149 -2.65 22.11 -1.64
C SER A 149 -2.99 20.99 -2.62
N THR A 150 -4.27 20.85 -2.93
CA THR A 150 -4.80 19.93 -3.95
C THR A 150 -4.35 20.39 -5.33
N SER A 151 -3.45 19.63 -5.97
CA SER A 151 -3.35 19.63 -7.45
C SER A 151 -4.11 18.42 -7.96
N PRO A 152 -4.99 18.56 -8.96
CA PRO A 152 -5.51 17.41 -9.69
C PRO A 152 -4.38 16.82 -10.53
N ASP A 153 -4.37 15.50 -10.66
CA ASP A 153 -3.46 14.72 -11.51
C ASP A 153 -2.01 14.60 -11.04
N PHE A 154 -1.83 14.03 -9.85
CA PHE A 154 -0.68 13.16 -9.59
C PHE A 154 -1.20 11.98 -8.77
N TYR A 155 -1.23 10.79 -9.38
CA TYR A 155 -1.38 9.55 -8.63
C TYR A 155 -0.08 9.34 -7.85
N MET A 156 0.11 10.14 -6.80
CA MET A 156 1.02 9.78 -5.73
C MET A 156 0.42 8.49 -5.16
N TRP A 157 1.22 7.43 -5.20
CA TRP A 157 0.94 6.22 -4.44
C TRP A 157 1.02 6.62 -2.96
N ASP A 158 -0.08 7.18 -2.43
CA ASP A 158 -0.28 7.24 -0.99
C ASP A 158 -0.15 5.80 -0.53
N GLU A 159 0.77 5.60 0.41
CA GLU A 159 1.20 4.32 0.96
C GLU A 159 -0.05 3.50 1.33
N LEU A 160 -0.50 2.65 0.39
CA LEU A 160 -1.46 1.59 0.63
C LEU A 160 -0.74 0.65 1.57
N GLU A 161 -0.84 0.89 2.87
CA GLU A 161 -0.11 0.07 3.80
C GLU A 161 -0.94 -1.17 4.13
N ILE A 162 -0.65 -2.15 3.29
CA ILE A 162 -1.25 -3.45 3.17
C ILE A 162 -0.65 -4.36 4.24
N ARG A 163 -1.46 -4.86 5.18
CA ARG A 163 -0.99 -5.92 6.09
C ARG A 163 -1.05 -7.24 5.35
N GLN A 164 0.14 -7.73 4.97
CA GLN A 164 0.31 -9.02 4.30
C GLN A 164 0.18 -10.18 5.31
N TYR A 165 -0.46 -11.25 4.85
CA TYR A 165 -0.59 -12.53 5.53
C TYR A 165 0.19 -13.58 4.74
N SER A 166 0.78 -14.55 5.43
CA SER A 166 1.34 -15.73 4.76
C SER A 166 0.24 -16.77 4.62
N PRO A 167 0.15 -17.47 3.46
CA PRO A 167 -0.44 -18.79 3.45
C PRO A 167 0.33 -19.63 4.48
N ARG A 168 -0.37 -20.20 5.47
CA ARG A 168 0.20 -21.26 6.32
C ARG A 168 -0.18 -22.59 5.73
#